data_AF-A0A7J6QB94-F1
#
_entry.id   AF-A0A7J6QB94-F1
#
_cell.length_a   1.000
_cell.length_b   1.000
_cell.length_c   1.000
_cell.angle_alpha   90.00
_cell.angle_beta   90.00
_cell.angle_gamma   90.00
#
_symmetry.space_group_name_H-M   'P 1'
#
loop_
_entity.id
_entity.type
_entity.pdbx_description
1 polymer ?
#
loop_
_entity_poly.entity_id
_entity_poly.type
_entity_poly.pdbx_seq_one_letter_code
_entity_poly.pdbx_strand_id
1 'polypeptide(L)'
;MSALSLLATPPSLGGGGGVDGSSAEEFKFTFKEKNKKLKWRQVCRPELVESIVSKGDVARLQEVLEEVAFANVSPEDLQTVADEQILTLIHLLQLGLEFTLSMYSQSYQITEQLMGRVAELTTTKKRLKSRLLA
;
A
#
# COMPACT_ATOMS: atom_id res chain seq x y z
N MET A 1 1.20 -6.89 35.99
CA MET A 1 0.06 -6.18 35.37
C MET A 1 0.53 -5.70 34.00
N SER A 2 0.14 -6.41 32.95
CA SER A 2 0.77 -6.36 31.63
C SER A 2 0.21 -5.22 30.78
N ALA A 3 1.06 -4.26 30.40
CA ALA A 3 0.74 -3.11 29.55
C ALA A 3 1.02 -3.38 28.06
N LEU A 4 0.73 -4.59 27.57
CA LEU A 4 1.06 -5.01 26.20
C LEU A 4 -0.13 -5.56 25.39
N SER A 5 -1.37 -5.38 25.84
CA SER A 5 -2.55 -5.90 25.13
C SER A 5 -3.19 -4.92 24.13
N LEU A 6 -2.55 -3.79 23.79
CA LEU A 6 -3.18 -2.71 23.01
C LEU A 6 -2.79 -2.66 21.53
N LEU A 7 -2.10 -3.67 20.97
CA LEU A 7 -1.60 -3.60 19.58
C LEU A 7 -2.05 -4.71 18.63
N ALA A 8 -3.14 -5.40 18.89
CA ALA A 8 -3.64 -6.41 17.96
C ALA A 8 -5.16 -6.47 17.90
N THR A 9 -5.79 -5.40 17.40
CA THR A 9 -7.12 -5.52 16.79
C THR A 9 -6.94 -5.53 15.27
N PRO A 10 -7.19 -6.66 14.58
CA PRO A 10 -7.22 -6.67 13.12
C PRO A 10 -8.36 -5.76 12.63
N PRO A 11 -8.21 -5.09 11.47
CA PRO A 11 -9.28 -4.29 10.91
C PRO A 11 -10.47 -5.19 10.55
N SER A 12 -11.62 -4.94 11.20
CA SER A 12 -12.85 -5.67 10.92
C SER A 12 -13.36 -5.32 9.52
N LEU A 13 -13.42 -6.31 8.63
CA LEU A 13 -14.10 -6.20 7.35
C LEU A 13 -15.62 -6.27 7.57
N GLY A 14 -16.25 -5.09 7.55
CA GLY A 14 -17.62 -4.87 7.08
C GLY A 14 -18.80 -5.27 7.99
N GLY A 15 -19.67 -4.30 8.29
CA GLY A 15 -21.06 -4.59 8.69
C GLY A 15 -21.74 -3.50 9.52
N GLY A 16 -22.32 -2.50 8.83
CA GLY A 16 -23.53 -1.74 9.19
C GLY A 16 -23.78 -1.24 10.62
N GLY A 17 -23.95 0.07 10.76
CA GLY A 17 -24.68 0.70 11.87
C GLY A 17 -24.00 1.97 12.38
N GLY A 18 -24.49 3.13 11.96
CA GLY A 18 -23.94 4.41 12.37
C GLY A 18 -24.22 4.75 13.83
N VAL A 19 -23.28 5.44 14.50
CA VAL A 19 -23.52 6.49 15.49
C VAL A 19 -22.30 7.44 15.47
N ASP A 20 -22.61 8.74 15.60
CA ASP A 20 -21.79 9.95 15.70
C ASP A 20 -20.32 9.89 16.19
N GLY A 21 -19.52 10.80 15.61
CA GLY A 21 -18.68 11.67 16.44
C GLY A 21 -17.17 11.50 16.38
N SER A 22 -16.55 11.51 15.21
CA SER A 22 -15.19 12.04 14.96
C SER A 22 -14.86 11.78 13.49
N SER A 23 -14.60 12.81 12.70
CA SER A 23 -14.24 12.72 11.28
C SER A 23 -12.83 12.14 11.08
N ALA A 24 -12.62 10.90 11.53
CA ALA A 24 -11.65 10.04 10.90
C ALA A 24 -12.30 9.61 9.59
N GLU A 25 -11.84 10.13 8.46
CA GLU A 25 -12.28 9.58 7.18
C GLU A 25 -11.95 8.08 7.20
N GLU A 26 -13.01 7.29 7.29
CA GLU A 26 -12.93 5.85 7.33
C GLU A 26 -12.35 5.42 5.97
N PHE A 27 -11.16 4.83 6.02
CA PHE A 27 -10.44 4.48 4.81
C PHE A 27 -11.22 3.45 4.01
N LYS A 28 -11.80 3.91 2.91
CA LYS A 28 -12.55 3.07 1.99
C LYS A 28 -11.63 2.66 0.85
N PHE A 29 -10.98 1.51 1.00
CA PHE A 29 -10.28 0.88 -0.11
C PHE A 29 -11.28 0.47 -1.20
N THR A 30 -10.99 0.87 -2.44
CA THR A 30 -11.75 0.46 -3.62
C THR A 30 -10.75 -0.01 -4.66
N PHE A 31 -10.98 -1.21 -5.21
CA PHE A 31 -10.16 -1.74 -6.29
C PHE A 31 -10.28 -0.85 -7.54
N LYS A 32 -9.15 -0.59 -8.18
CA LYS A 32 -9.04 0.18 -9.42
C LYS A 32 -9.30 -0.72 -10.62
N GLU A 33 -9.84 -0.12 -11.67
CA GLU A 33 -10.04 -0.81 -12.94
C GLU A 33 -8.68 -1.14 -13.59
N LYS A 34 -8.51 -2.40 -14.01
CA LYS A 34 -7.27 -2.91 -14.63
C LYS A 34 -7.31 -2.63 -16.13
N ASN A 35 -6.64 -1.57 -16.57
CA ASN A 35 -6.80 -1.05 -17.94
C ASN A 35 -5.55 -1.24 -18.83
N LYS A 36 -4.44 -1.73 -18.27
CA LYS A 36 -3.15 -1.84 -18.99
C LYS A 36 -2.87 -3.28 -19.40
N LYS A 37 -2.37 -3.53 -20.61
CA LYS A 37 -1.85 -4.87 -20.95
C LYS A 37 -0.52 -5.13 -20.23
N LEU A 38 -0.35 -6.33 -19.68
CA LEU A 38 0.91 -6.70 -19.04
C LEU A 38 2.02 -6.83 -20.09
N LYS A 39 3.14 -6.11 -19.91
CA LYS A 39 4.31 -6.29 -20.78
C LYS A 39 5.16 -7.46 -20.28
N TRP A 40 4.69 -8.68 -20.54
CA TRP A 40 5.36 -9.94 -20.15
C TRP A 40 6.86 -9.96 -20.46
N ARG A 41 7.24 -9.51 -21.67
CA ARG A 41 8.64 -9.44 -22.11
C ARG A 41 9.52 -8.47 -21.33
N GLN A 42 8.95 -7.55 -20.57
CA GLN A 42 9.69 -6.63 -19.71
C GLN A 42 9.75 -7.17 -18.29
N VAL A 43 8.62 -7.68 -17.77
CA VAL A 43 8.49 -8.19 -16.40
C VAL A 43 9.25 -9.51 -16.19
N CYS A 44 9.31 -10.38 -17.20
CA CYS A 44 9.98 -11.68 -17.10
C CYS A 44 11.46 -11.66 -17.50
N ARG A 45 12.08 -10.47 -17.65
CA ARG A 45 13.50 -10.39 -18.02
C ARG A 45 14.39 -10.89 -16.88
N PRO A 46 15.30 -11.84 -17.12
CA PRO A 46 16.24 -12.30 -16.10
C PRO A 46 17.06 -11.15 -15.50
N GLU A 47 17.46 -10.19 -16.34
CA GLU A 47 18.27 -9.04 -15.92
C GLU A 47 17.51 -8.10 -14.98
N LEU A 48 16.18 -8.05 -15.12
CA LEU A 48 15.31 -7.27 -14.24
C LEU A 48 15.26 -7.90 -12.84
N VAL A 49 15.06 -9.22 -12.78
CA VAL A 49 15.05 -9.97 -11.52
C VAL A 49 16.41 -9.86 -10.82
N GLU A 50 17.50 -10.00 -11.56
CA GLU A 50 18.85 -9.89 -11.01
C GLU A 50 19.14 -8.46 -10.49
N SER A 51 18.71 -7.42 -11.22
CA SER A 51 18.86 -6.03 -10.76
C SER A 51 18.08 -5.76 -9.47
N ILE A 52 16.85 -6.26 -9.38
CA ILE A 52 16.00 -6.07 -8.20
C ILE A 52 16.55 -6.84 -7.00
N VAL A 53 16.85 -8.13 -7.17
CA VAL A 53 17.22 -9.03 -6.07
C VAL A 53 18.67 -8.80 -5.62
N SER A 54 19.60 -8.67 -6.56
CA SER A 54 21.03 -8.61 -6.23
C SER A 54 21.51 -7.19 -5.96
N LYS A 55 20.95 -6.19 -6.66
CA LYS A 55 21.36 -4.78 -6.51
C LYS A 55 20.42 -3.98 -5.61
N GLY A 56 19.31 -4.56 -5.17
CA GLY A 56 18.36 -3.91 -4.29
C GLY A 56 17.68 -2.70 -4.93
N ASP A 57 17.39 -2.76 -6.22
CA ASP A 57 16.76 -1.66 -6.96
C ASP A 57 15.26 -1.56 -6.60
N VAL A 58 14.98 -0.86 -5.50
CA VAL A 58 13.63 -0.70 -4.94
C VAL A 58 12.73 0.11 -5.86
N ALA A 59 13.27 1.14 -6.52
CA ALA A 59 12.50 1.97 -7.46
C ALA A 59 11.99 1.12 -8.62
N ARG A 60 12.87 0.28 -9.17
CA ARG A 60 12.50 -0.61 -10.26
C ARG A 60 11.52 -1.70 -9.82
N LEU A 61 11.68 -2.23 -8.61
CA LEU A 61 10.70 -3.16 -8.04
C LEU A 61 9.31 -2.52 -7.92
N GLN A 62 9.22 -1.27 -7.45
CA GLN A 62 7.94 -0.57 -7.34
C GLN A 62 7.27 -0.41 -8.71
N GLU A 63 8.01 0.03 -9.74
CA GLU A 63 7.48 0.15 -11.10
C GLU A 63 6.91 -1.17 -11.62
N VAL A 64 7.61 -2.28 -11.37
CA VAL A 64 7.18 -3.62 -11.80
C VAL A 64 5.95 -4.08 -11.03
N LEU A 65 5.91 -3.86 -9.72
CA LEU A 65 4.75 -4.23 -8.90
C LEU A 65 3.50 -3.43 -9.27
N GLU A 66 3.64 -2.14 -9.57
CA GLU A 66 2.54 -1.31 -10.07
C GLU A 66 2.08 -1.77 -11.46
N GLU A 67 3.01 -2.08 -12.36
CA GLU A 67 2.68 -2.61 -13.68
C GLU A 67 1.91 -3.93 -13.59
N VAL A 68 2.37 -4.86 -12.74
CA VAL A 68 1.72 -6.16 -12.53
C VAL A 68 0.37 -6.00 -11.85
N ALA A 69 0.26 -5.19 -10.80
CA ALA A 69 -0.98 -5.05 -10.01
C ALA A 69 -2.15 -4.51 -10.86
N PHE A 70 -1.88 -3.53 -11.73
CA PHE A 70 -2.91 -2.85 -12.54
C PHE A 70 -3.00 -3.35 -13.98
N ALA A 71 -2.32 -4.44 -14.32
CA ALA A 71 -2.44 -5.05 -15.64
C ALA A 71 -3.70 -5.91 -15.77
N ASN A 72 -4.39 -5.77 -16.90
CA ASN A 72 -5.33 -6.74 -17.40
C ASN A 72 -4.56 -7.94 -17.95
N VAL A 73 -4.80 -9.10 -17.35
CA VAL A 73 -4.21 -10.37 -17.75
C VAL A 73 -5.35 -11.25 -18.25
N SER A 74 -5.35 -11.55 -19.54
CA SER A 74 -6.40 -12.36 -20.19
C SER A 74 -5.91 -13.79 -20.48
N PRO A 75 -6.83 -14.72 -20.77
CA PRO A 75 -6.47 -16.07 -21.20
C PRO A 75 -5.65 -16.10 -22.49
N GLU A 76 -5.85 -15.11 -23.38
CA GLU A 76 -5.06 -15.00 -24.60
C GLU A 76 -3.57 -14.73 -24.31
N ASP A 77 -3.27 -14.05 -23.20
CA ASP A 77 -1.90 -13.79 -22.77
C ASP A 77 -1.20 -15.07 -22.26
N LEU A 78 -1.96 -16.04 -21.74
CA LEU A 78 -1.43 -17.30 -21.22
C LEU A 78 -1.35 -18.43 -22.24
N GLN A 79 -1.79 -18.22 -23.49
CA GLN A 79 -1.58 -19.18 -24.59
C GLN A 79 -0.10 -19.54 -24.79
N THR A 80 0.82 -18.74 -24.23
CA THR A 80 2.26 -18.98 -24.27
C THR A 80 2.85 -19.56 -22.98
N VAL A 81 2.13 -19.60 -21.83
CA VAL A 81 2.79 -19.82 -20.52
C VAL A 81 2.10 -20.83 -19.58
N ALA A 82 0.76 -20.98 -19.52
CA ALA A 82 0.19 -21.81 -18.43
C ALA A 82 -1.33 -22.08 -18.43
N ASP A 83 -1.70 -23.10 -17.64
CA ASP A 83 -3.05 -23.59 -17.30
C ASP A 83 -3.97 -22.50 -16.69
N GLU A 84 -5.28 -22.62 -16.87
CA GLU A 84 -6.29 -21.61 -16.45
C GLU A 84 -6.28 -21.35 -14.93
N GLN A 85 -5.77 -22.30 -14.15
CA GLN A 85 -5.56 -22.17 -12.71
C GLN A 85 -4.53 -21.09 -12.35
N ILE A 86 -3.54 -20.88 -13.21
CA ILE A 86 -2.48 -19.88 -12.99
C ILE A 86 -3.02 -18.47 -13.22
N LEU A 87 -3.99 -18.27 -14.11
CA LEU A 87 -4.72 -17.01 -14.24
C LEU A 87 -5.40 -16.61 -12.95
N THR A 88 -6.13 -17.56 -12.34
CA THR A 88 -6.81 -17.33 -11.06
C THR A 88 -5.82 -16.92 -9.98
N LEU A 89 -4.66 -17.58 -9.93
CA LEU A 89 -3.60 -17.24 -8.98
C LEU A 89 -3.01 -15.85 -9.25
N ILE A 90 -2.77 -15.50 -10.51
CA ILE A 90 -2.27 -14.17 -10.90
C ILE A 90 -3.27 -13.09 -10.48
N HIS A 91 -4.57 -13.27 -10.76
CA HIS A 91 -5.59 -12.31 -10.37
C HIS A 91 -5.68 -12.15 -8.84
N LEU A 92 -5.59 -13.26 -8.09
CA LEU A 92 -5.56 -13.23 -6.63
C LEU A 92 -4.33 -12.46 -6.10
N LEU A 93 -3.15 -12.70 -6.69
CA LEU A 93 -1.93 -11.98 -6.36
C LEU A 93 -2.03 -10.49 -6.70
N GLN A 94 -2.64 -10.12 -7.83
CA GLN A 94 -2.89 -8.73 -8.18
C GLN A 94 -3.79 -8.02 -7.16
N LEU A 95 -4.84 -8.69 -6.67
CA LEU A 95 -5.69 -8.13 -5.60
C LEU A 95 -4.90 -7.94 -4.31
N GLY A 96 -4.07 -8.92 -3.92
CA GLY A 96 -3.21 -8.82 -2.74
C GLY A 96 -2.18 -7.70 -2.84
N LEU A 97 -1.56 -7.54 -4.02
CA LEU A 97 -0.64 -6.45 -4.31
C LEU A 97 -1.33 -5.09 -4.23
N GLU A 98 -2.51 -4.96 -4.83
CA GLU A 98 -3.26 -3.72 -4.81
C GLU A 98 -3.65 -3.30 -3.38
N PHE A 99 -4.12 -4.26 -2.58
CA PHE A 99 -4.40 -4.03 -1.17
C PHE A 99 -3.15 -3.57 -0.41
N THR A 100 -2.01 -4.23 -0.63
CA THR A 100 -0.74 -3.90 0.04
C THR A 100 -0.25 -2.51 -0.35
N LEU A 101 -0.30 -2.15 -1.64
CA LEU A 101 0.07 -0.82 -2.12
C LEU A 101 -0.83 0.27 -1.53
N SER A 102 -2.13 0.00 -1.45
CA SER A 102 -3.10 0.91 -0.85
C SER A 102 -2.82 1.13 0.63
N MET A 103 -2.58 0.05 1.37
CA MET A 103 -2.21 0.12 2.79
C MET A 103 -0.90 0.87 3.03
N TYR A 104 0.10 0.63 2.18
CA TYR A 104 1.38 1.33 2.27
C TYR A 104 1.22 2.84 2.03
N SER A 105 0.49 3.22 0.98
CA SER A 105 0.17 4.62 0.69
C SER A 105 -0.54 5.30 1.86
N GLN A 106 -1.48 4.61 2.49
CA GLN A 106 -2.20 5.15 3.64
C GLN A 106 -1.28 5.31 4.86
N SER A 107 -0.46 4.29 5.16
CA SER A 107 0.49 4.33 6.27
C SER A 107 1.50 5.48 6.10
N TYR A 108 1.98 5.70 4.88
CA TYR A 108 2.85 6.82 4.56
C TYR A 108 2.18 8.18 4.83
N GLN A 109 0.95 8.37 4.36
CA GLN A 109 0.19 9.61 4.59
C GLN A 109 -0.04 9.89 6.09
N ILE A 110 -0.42 8.87 6.85
CA ILE A 110 -0.60 9.01 8.31
C ILE A 110 0.72 9.40 8.98
N THR A 111 1.83 8.81 8.55
CA THR A 111 3.16 9.10 9.09
C THR A 111 3.56 10.55 8.80
N GLU A 112 3.34 11.05 7.58
CA GLU A 112 3.61 12.46 7.25
C GLU A 112 2.74 13.43 8.06
N GLN A 113 1.45 13.14 8.23
CA GLN A 113 0.55 13.95 9.05
C GLN A 113 1.01 14.00 10.52
N LEU A 114 1.43 12.86 11.07
CA LEU A 114 1.97 12.78 12.43
C LEU A 114 3.27 13.58 12.58
N MET A 115 4.19 13.45 11.62
CA MET A 115 5.43 14.24 11.60
C MET A 115 5.16 15.74 11.54
N GLY A 116 4.20 16.17 10.71
CA GLY A 116 3.75 17.56 10.66
C GLY A 116 3.22 18.06 12.00
N ARG A 117 2.33 17.30 12.63
CA ARG A 117 1.79 17.64 13.97
C ARG A 117 2.85 17.71 15.05
N VAL A 118 3.83 16.81 15.03
CA VAL A 118 4.96 16.85 15.98
C VAL A 118 5.81 18.11 15.77
N ALA A 119 6.04 18.53 14.53
CA ALA A 119 6.75 19.77 14.22
C ALA A 119 5.99 21.02 14.72
N GLU A 120 4.67 21.07 14.52
CA GLU A 120 3.81 22.15 15.05
C GLU A 120 3.81 22.19 16.58
N LEU A 121 3.69 21.04 17.25
CA LEU A 121 3.71 20.97 18.71
C LEU A 121 5.07 21.36 19.29
N THR A 122 6.16 21.00 18.61
CA THR A 122 7.50 21.41 19.07
C THR A 122 7.76 22.89 18.89
N THR A 123 7.28 23.51 17.80
CA THR A 123 7.37 24.98 17.61
C THR A 123 6.51 25.74 18.61
N THR A 124 5.26 25.32 18.83
CA THR A 124 4.37 25.93 19.82
C THR A 124 4.93 25.80 21.24
N LYS A 125 5.46 24.62 21.63
CA LYS A 125 6.16 24.42 22.90
C LYS A 125 7.34 25.39 23.06
N LYS A 126 8.17 25.57 22.04
CA LYS A 126 9.29 26.53 22.06
C LYS A 126 8.79 27.95 22.28
N ARG A 127 7.73 28.36 21.58
CA ARG A 127 7.12 29.69 21.68
C ARG A 127 6.51 29.96 23.06
N LEU A 128 5.85 28.96 23.65
CA LEU A 128 5.30 29.09 25.00
C LEU A 128 6.41 29.20 26.05
N LYS A 129 7.48 28.40 25.90
CA LYS A 129 8.64 28.48 26.79
C LYS A 129 9.32 29.84 26.73
N SER A 130 9.48 30.44 25.54
CA SER A 130 10.06 31.78 25.41
C SER A 130 9.18 32.88 26.02
N ARG A 131 7.85 32.72 26.00
CA ARG A 131 6.91 33.66 26.63
C ARG A 131 6.85 33.54 28.15
N LEU A 132 7.23 32.39 28.70
CA LEU A 132 7.24 32.15 30.14
C LEU A 132 8.55 32.63 30.82
N LEU A 133 9.61 32.78 30.03
CA LEU A 133 10.94 33.24 30.50
C LEU A 133 11.18 34.74 30.28
N ALA A 134 10.21 35.45 29.69
CA ALA A 134 10.21 36.90 29.48
C ALA A 134 9.25 37.56 30.47
#